data_AF-A0A1G9PCS7-F1
#
_entry.id   AF-A0A1G9PCS7-F1
#
_cell.length_a   1.000
_cell.length_b   1.000
_cell.length_c   1.000
_cell.angle_alpha   90.00
_cell.angle_beta   90.00
_cell.angle_gamma   90.00
#
_symmetry.space_group_name_H-M   'P 1'
#
loop_
_entity.id
_entity.type
_entity.pdbx_description
1 polymer ?
#
loop_
_entity_poly.entity_id
_entity_poly.type
_entity_poly.pdbx_seq_one_letter_code
_entity_poly.pdbx_strand_id
1 'polypeptide(L)'
;MYYAQLPDTIPRHFGPAGQPDAYGAKELIGTLPAIGSLLYLDLVFLNHYPHIFHYPVKITAEHAPRPYRLAIRRVRVLKCVIVGSFAYLTYATLGNREGLGTFFLLVFLPLTLGSTECFVYRALTKC
;
A
#
# COMPACT_ATOMS: atom_id res chain seq x y z
N MET A 1 -5.13 -24.75 16.22
CA MET A 1 -4.10 -23.83 15.72
C MET A 1 -3.83 -24.13 14.25
N TYR A 2 -4.23 -23.24 13.34
CA TYR A 2 -4.12 -23.45 11.89
C TYR A 2 -2.66 -23.41 11.38
N TYR A 3 -1.75 -22.78 12.15
CA TYR A 3 -0.34 -22.67 11.79
C TYR A 3 0.38 -24.01 11.66
N ALA A 4 0.05 -24.99 12.50
CA ALA A 4 0.64 -26.33 12.45
C ALA A 4 0.22 -27.12 11.19
N GLN A 5 -0.85 -26.69 10.51
CA GLN A 5 -1.36 -27.31 9.30
C GLN A 5 -0.77 -26.68 8.02
N LEU A 6 0.03 -25.62 8.15
CA LEU A 6 0.70 -24.99 7.01
C LEU A 6 1.86 -25.87 6.51
N PRO A 7 2.02 -25.99 5.18
CA PRO A 7 3.18 -26.64 4.58
C PRO A 7 4.46 -25.92 4.99
N ASP A 8 5.58 -26.64 5.05
CA ASP A 8 6.87 -26.08 5.48
C ASP A 8 7.35 -24.96 4.56
N THR A 9 6.91 -24.96 3.30
CA THR A 9 7.13 -23.91 2.32
C THR A 9 5.84 -23.25 1.89
N ILE A 10 5.83 -21.91 1.86
CA ILE A 10 4.71 -21.07 1.43
C ILE A 10 5.15 -20.09 0.33
N PRO A 11 4.24 -19.63 -0.54
CA PRO A 11 4.51 -18.55 -1.48
C PRO A 11 5.05 -17.30 -0.77
N ARG A 12 6.07 -16.67 -1.34
CA ARG A 12 6.62 -15.38 -0.85
C ARG A 12 6.67 -14.27 -1.90
N HIS A 13 6.63 -14.64 -3.18
CA HIS A 13 6.57 -13.71 -4.29
C HIS A 13 5.58 -14.23 -5.32
N PHE A 14 4.89 -13.30 -5.97
CA PHE A 14 3.90 -13.58 -7.01
C PHE A 14 4.30 -12.81 -8.26
N GLY A 15 4.40 -13.51 -9.37
CA GLY A 15 4.73 -12.92 -10.66
C GLY A 15 3.56 -12.09 -11.23
N PRO A 16 3.73 -11.52 -12.45
CA PRO A 16 2.73 -10.65 -13.08
C PRO A 16 1.36 -11.32 -13.33
N ALA A 17 1.34 -12.64 -13.54
CA ALA A 17 0.11 -13.43 -13.68
C ALA A 17 -0.59 -13.69 -12.33
N GLY A 18 -0.04 -13.18 -11.23
CA GLY A 18 -0.46 -13.47 -9.88
C GLY A 18 -0.05 -14.87 -9.41
N GLN A 19 0.69 -15.65 -10.19
CA GLN A 19 1.12 -16.99 -9.75
C GLN A 19 2.35 -16.92 -8.84
N PRO A 20 2.46 -17.79 -7.82
CA PRO A 20 3.68 -17.91 -7.03
C PRO A 20 4.86 -18.29 -7.91
N ASP A 21 5.92 -17.49 -7.91
CA ASP A 21 7.18 -17.77 -8.60
C ASP A 21 8.37 -17.93 -7.62
N ALA A 22 8.17 -17.62 -6.34
CA ALA A 22 9.11 -17.91 -5.26
C ALA A 22 8.41 -18.40 -3.99
N TYR A 23 9.06 -19.34 -3.30
CA TYR A 23 8.60 -19.96 -2.06
C TYR A 23 9.63 -19.76 -0.93
N GLY A 24 9.19 -19.81 0.33
CA GLY A 24 10.05 -19.70 1.50
C GLY A 24 9.46 -20.39 2.73
N ALA A 25 10.21 -20.43 3.82
CA ALA A 25 9.78 -21.10 5.06
C ALA A 25 8.48 -20.48 5.62
N LYS A 26 7.57 -21.31 6.14
CA LYS A 26 6.30 -20.87 6.76
C LYS A 26 6.46 -19.90 7.93
N GLU A 27 7.61 -19.94 8.59
CA GLU A 27 8.00 -19.00 9.66
C GLU A 27 8.02 -17.55 9.18
N LEU A 28 8.24 -17.33 7.89
CA LEU A 28 8.29 -16.00 7.29
C LEU A 28 6.90 -15.39 7.08
N ILE A 29 5.81 -16.10 7.37
CA ILE A 29 4.45 -15.61 7.13
C ILE A 29 4.15 -14.29 7.87
N GLY A 30 4.75 -14.10 9.04
CA GLY A 30 4.63 -12.86 9.82
C GLY A 30 5.34 -11.65 9.19
N THR A 31 6.22 -11.87 8.21
CA THR A 31 6.98 -10.80 7.55
C THR A 31 6.07 -9.85 6.79
N LEU A 32 5.03 -10.38 6.12
CA LEU A 32 4.08 -9.56 5.36
C LEU A 32 3.29 -8.61 6.29
N PRO A 33 2.60 -9.08 7.35
CA PRO A 33 1.98 -8.20 8.33
C PRO A 33 2.95 -7.22 9.00
N ALA A 34 4.19 -7.64 9.27
CA ALA A 34 5.21 -6.77 9.87
C ALA A 34 5.57 -5.60 8.96
N ILE A 35 5.88 -5.86 7.69
CA ILE A 35 6.18 -4.81 6.69
C ILE A 35 4.95 -3.91 6.49
N GLY A 36 3.75 -4.49 6.37
CA GLY A 36 2.51 -3.71 6.23
C GLY A 36 2.26 -2.78 7.42
N SER A 37 2.60 -3.23 8.63
CA SER A 37 2.51 -2.43 9.86
C SER A 37 3.54 -1.32 9.91
N LEU A 38 4.80 -1.59 9.52
CA LEU A 38 5.85 -0.57 9.42
C LEU A 38 5.44 0.53 8.42
N LEU A 39 5.01 0.16 7.22
CA LEU A 39 4.51 1.11 6.22
C LEU A 39 3.30 1.91 6.72
N TYR A 40 2.39 1.27 7.47
CA TYR A 40 1.28 1.98 8.09
C TYR A 40 1.77 3.07 9.05
N LEU A 41 2.76 2.76 9.89
CA LEU A 41 3.35 3.70 10.85
C LEU A 41 4.07 4.85 10.15
N ASP A 42 4.84 4.57 9.09
CA ASP A 42 5.46 5.61 8.25
C ASP A 42 4.40 6.57 7.70
N LEU A 43 3.24 6.04 7.26
CA LEU A 43 2.12 6.87 6.81
C LEU A 43 1.39 7.59 7.95
N VAL A 44 1.39 7.08 9.18
CA VAL A 44 0.94 7.85 10.37
C VAL A 44 1.83 9.08 10.53
N PHE A 45 3.15 8.87 10.53
CA PHE A 45 4.14 9.91 10.72
C PHE A 45 4.02 11.00 9.65
N LEU A 46 3.94 10.60 8.38
CA LEU A 46 3.76 11.52 7.25
C LEU A 46 2.44 12.34 7.34
N ASN A 47 1.36 11.77 7.87
CA ASN A 47 0.11 12.51 8.10
C ASN A 47 0.26 13.61 9.16
N HIS A 48 1.15 13.42 10.14
CA HIS A 48 1.36 14.39 11.21
C HIS A 48 2.17 15.60 10.74
N TYR A 49 3.04 15.43 9.75
CA TYR A 49 3.94 16.45 9.24
C TYR A 49 3.70 16.76 7.75
N PRO A 50 2.52 17.26 7.34
CA PRO A 50 2.22 17.49 5.92
C PRO A 50 3.19 18.46 5.23
N HIS A 51 3.84 19.34 5.98
CA HIS A 51 4.77 20.34 5.44
C HIS A 51 6.06 19.73 4.84
N ILE A 52 6.40 18.47 5.13
CA ILE A 52 7.60 17.81 4.57
C ILE A 52 7.36 17.25 3.17
N PHE A 53 6.11 17.27 2.67
CA PHE A 53 5.82 16.82 1.32
C PHE A 53 6.33 17.81 0.27
N HIS A 54 6.75 17.27 -0.88
CA HIS A 54 7.01 18.07 -2.06
C HIS A 54 5.70 18.50 -2.71
N TYR A 55 5.38 19.78 -2.61
CA TYR A 55 4.23 20.38 -3.27
C TYR A 55 4.65 21.01 -4.61
N PRO A 56 3.85 20.85 -5.68
CA PRO A 56 4.16 21.43 -6.98
C PRO A 56 3.95 22.94 -7.04
N VAL A 57 3.38 23.52 -5.98
CA VAL A 57 3.10 24.95 -5.83
C VAL A 57 3.75 25.46 -4.55
N LYS A 58 4.20 26.72 -4.57
CA LYS A 58 4.78 27.36 -3.38
C LYS A 58 3.71 27.51 -2.31
N ILE A 59 3.99 26.96 -1.13
CA ILE A 59 3.08 27.03 0.01
C ILE A 59 3.29 28.35 0.76
N THR A 60 2.24 29.16 0.85
CA THR A 60 2.17 30.37 1.70
C THR A 60 1.18 30.16 2.84
N ALA A 61 1.28 30.93 3.93
CA ALA A 61 0.40 30.79 5.09
C ALA A 61 -1.10 30.91 4.73
N GLU A 62 -1.44 31.76 3.76
CA GLU A 62 -2.80 32.00 3.30
C GLU A 62 -3.40 30.82 2.49
N HIS A 63 -2.57 30.16 1.67
CA HIS A 63 -3.04 29.08 0.79
C HIS A 63 -2.67 27.67 1.26
N ALA A 64 -1.86 27.50 2.30
CA ALA A 64 -1.46 26.21 2.89
C ALA A 64 -2.60 25.25 3.29
N PRO A 65 -3.76 25.71 3.83
CA PRO A 65 -4.77 24.79 4.38
C PRO A 65 -5.35 23.81 3.35
N ARG A 66 -5.40 24.18 2.07
CA ARG A 66 -5.97 23.37 1.01
C ARG A 66 -5.05 22.23 0.52
N PRO A 67 -3.80 22.49 0.07
CA PRO A 67 -2.87 21.44 -0.32
C PRO A 67 -2.56 20.48 0.84
N TYR A 68 -2.50 20.96 2.09
CA TYR A 68 -2.30 20.09 3.25
C TYR A 68 -3.48 19.13 3.47
N ARG A 69 -4.72 19.64 3.45
CA ARG A 69 -5.92 18.79 3.55
C ARG A 69 -5.99 17.76 2.44
N LEU A 70 -5.65 18.16 1.21
CA LEU A 70 -5.63 17.25 0.08
C LEU A 70 -4.56 16.16 0.25
N ALA A 71 -3.35 16.53 0.69
CA ALA A 71 -2.26 15.58 0.93
C ALA A 71 -2.62 14.57 2.03
N ILE A 72 -3.10 15.03 3.18
CA ILE A 72 -3.54 14.17 4.29
C ILE A 72 -4.67 13.21 3.85
N ARG A 73 -5.62 13.68 3.03
CA ARG A 73 -6.67 12.81 2.49
C ARG A 73 -6.09 11.70 1.60
N ARG A 74 -5.05 11.99 0.83
CA ARG A 74 -4.38 10.99 -0.02
C ARG A 74 -3.60 9.97 0.79
N VAL A 75 -2.85 10.41 1.79
CA VAL A 75 -2.11 9.49 2.68
C VAL A 75 -3.09 8.56 3.43
N ARG A 76 -4.28 9.04 3.82
CA ARG A 76 -5.33 8.17 4.37
C ARG A 76 -5.83 7.10 3.40
N VAL A 77 -6.03 7.46 2.13
CA VAL A 77 -6.39 6.47 1.09
C VAL A 77 -5.27 5.45 0.93
N LEU A 78 -4.02 5.91 0.77
CA LEU A 78 -2.86 5.03 0.60
C LEU A 78 -2.70 4.06 1.76
N LYS A 79 -2.92 4.53 2.99
CA LYS A 79 -2.91 3.70 4.20
C LYS A 79 -3.91 2.56 4.13
N CYS A 80 -5.15 2.83 3.74
CA CYS A 80 -6.17 1.78 3.59
C CYS A 80 -5.77 0.76 2.53
N VAL A 81 -5.17 1.23 1.44
CA VAL A 81 -4.74 0.39 0.32
C VAL A 81 -3.59 -0.52 0.74
N ILE A 82 -2.56 0.02 1.38
CA ILE A 82 -1.44 -0.76 1.90
C ILE A 82 -1.94 -1.82 2.88
N VAL A 83 -2.72 -1.45 3.90
CA VAL A 83 -3.22 -2.42 4.89
C VAL A 83 -4.07 -3.50 4.22
N GLY A 84 -5.00 -3.11 3.35
CA GLY A 84 -5.84 -4.06 2.60
C GLY A 84 -5.03 -5.00 1.72
N SER A 85 -4.04 -4.48 1.01
CA SER A 85 -3.14 -5.26 0.15
C SER A 85 -2.29 -6.23 0.95
N PHE A 86 -1.65 -5.81 2.04
CA PHE A 86 -0.84 -6.70 2.88
C PHE A 86 -1.69 -7.76 3.59
N ALA A 87 -2.92 -7.42 4.01
CA ALA A 87 -3.87 -8.40 4.53
C ALA A 87 -4.26 -9.42 3.45
N TYR A 88 -4.54 -8.97 2.23
CA TYR A 88 -4.86 -9.86 1.10
C TYR A 88 -3.68 -10.74 0.69
N LEU A 89 -2.46 -10.19 0.63
CA LEU A 89 -1.24 -10.95 0.38
C LEU A 89 -1.06 -12.05 1.44
N THR A 90 -1.21 -11.70 2.72
CA THR A 90 -1.10 -12.67 3.82
C THR A 90 -2.16 -13.78 3.68
N TYR A 91 -3.40 -13.42 3.36
CA TYR A 91 -4.46 -14.39 3.07
C TYR A 91 -4.12 -15.30 1.87
N ALA A 92 -3.62 -14.73 0.77
CA ALA A 92 -3.24 -15.49 -0.41
C ALA A 92 -2.11 -16.49 -0.14
N THR A 93 -1.14 -16.12 0.72
CA THR A 93 -0.06 -17.05 1.15
C THR A 93 -0.55 -18.20 2.02
N LEU A 94 -1.68 -18.04 2.72
CA LEU A 94 -2.24 -19.07 3.61
C LEU A 94 -3.02 -20.15 2.88
N GLY A 95 -3.67 -19.82 1.76
CA GLY A 95 -4.78 -20.63 1.24
C GLY A 95 -4.68 -21.09 -0.21
N ASN A 96 -3.78 -20.57 -1.03
CA ASN A 96 -4.03 -20.61 -2.47
C ASN A 96 -3.04 -21.43 -3.32
N ARG A 97 -3.59 -22.41 -4.07
CA ARG A 97 -2.95 -23.00 -5.26
C ARG A 97 -3.17 -22.16 -6.53
N GLU A 98 -4.10 -21.20 -6.51
CA GLU A 98 -4.54 -20.44 -7.69
C GLU A 98 -3.85 -19.07 -7.85
N GLY A 99 -3.09 -18.62 -6.85
CA GLY A 99 -2.34 -17.36 -6.88
C GLY A 99 -3.16 -16.11 -6.51
N LEU A 100 -2.53 -14.95 -6.70
CA LEU A 100 -2.99 -13.58 -6.43
C LEU A 100 -3.97 -13.05 -7.49
N GLY A 101 -3.95 -13.64 -8.69
CA GLY A 101 -4.68 -13.17 -9.88
C GLY A 101 -4.16 -11.85 -10.46
N THR A 102 -4.23 -11.69 -11.79
CA THR A 102 -3.80 -10.46 -12.48
C THR A 102 -4.59 -9.22 -12.05
N PHE A 103 -5.84 -9.40 -11.61
CA PHE A 103 -6.70 -8.31 -11.13
C PHE A 103 -6.12 -7.57 -9.92
N PHE A 104 -5.36 -8.25 -9.05
CA PHE A 104 -4.73 -7.59 -7.91
C PHE A 104 -3.80 -6.46 -8.39
N LEU A 105 -2.91 -6.74 -9.34
CA LEU A 105 -1.99 -5.74 -9.89
C LEU A 105 -2.74 -4.65 -10.67
N LEU A 106 -3.74 -5.04 -11.46
CA LEU A 106 -4.57 -4.09 -12.23
C LEU A 106 -5.36 -3.12 -11.35
N VAL A 107 -5.72 -3.50 -10.12
CA VAL A 107 -6.38 -2.59 -9.18
C VAL A 107 -5.37 -1.86 -8.32
N PHE A 108 -4.35 -2.55 -7.81
CA PHE A 108 -3.37 -1.99 -6.88
C PHE A 108 -2.54 -0.86 -7.51
N LEU A 109 -2.04 -1.04 -8.74
CA LEU A 109 -1.19 -0.05 -9.40
C LEU A 109 -1.93 1.27 -9.71
N PRO A 110 -3.11 1.29 -10.36
CA PRO A 110 -3.82 2.54 -10.61
C PRO A 110 -4.30 3.21 -9.32
N LEU A 111 -4.62 2.42 -8.30
CA LEU A 111 -5.16 2.96 -7.06
C LEU A 111 -4.05 3.59 -6.20
N THR A 112 -2.83 3.05 -6.24
CA THR A 112 -1.65 3.69 -5.64
C THR A 112 -1.14 4.85 -6.49
N LEU A 113 -0.79 4.61 -7.76
CA LEU A 113 -0.18 5.61 -8.65
C LEU A 113 -1.17 6.68 -9.11
N GLY A 114 -2.35 6.29 -9.61
CA GLY A 114 -3.38 7.24 -10.07
C GLY A 114 -3.90 8.14 -8.95
N SER A 115 -3.80 7.70 -7.68
CA SER A 115 -4.10 8.59 -6.54
C SER A 115 -3.12 9.75 -6.41
N THR A 116 -1.85 9.54 -6.77
CA THR A 116 -0.78 10.56 -6.76
C THR A 116 -0.89 11.50 -7.95
N GLU A 117 -1.17 10.99 -9.15
CA GLU A 117 -1.39 11.81 -10.35
C GLU A 117 -2.63 12.71 -10.20
N CYS A 118 -3.73 12.14 -9.71
CA CYS A 118 -4.95 12.90 -9.42
C CYS A 118 -4.73 13.94 -8.32
N PHE A 119 -3.79 13.71 -7.40
CA PHE A 119 -3.38 14.71 -6.40
C PHE A 119 -2.64 15.88 -7.06
N VAL A 120 -1.61 15.60 -7.85
CA VAL A 120 -0.80 16.61 -8.55
C VAL A 120 -1.68 17.42 -9.50
N TYR A 121 -2.50 16.76 -10.32
CA TYR A 121 -3.43 17.44 -11.23
C TYR A 121 -4.38 18.38 -10.48
N ARG A 122 -4.99 17.93 -9.37
CA ARG A 122 -5.90 18.78 -8.58
C ARG A 122 -5.18 19.90 -7.84
N ALA A 123 -3.91 19.69 -7.46
CA ALA A 123 -3.08 20.70 -6.84
C ALA A 123 -2.69 21.80 -7.85
N LEU A 124 -2.42 21.43 -9.11
CA LEU A 124 -2.04 22.35 -10.18
C LEU A 124 -3.22 23.11 -10.81
N THR A 125 -4.32 22.42 -11.11
CA THR A 125 -5.42 22.99 -11.91
C THR A 125 -6.45 23.79 -11.12
N LYS A 126 -6.44 23.68 -9.79
CA LYS A 126 -7.43 24.34 -8.96
C LYS A 126 -6.84 25.32 -7.96
N CYS A 127 -5.66 25.91 -8.22
CA CYS A 127 -5.21 27.06 -7.42
C CYS A 127 -6.22 28.21 -7.52
#